data_AF-A0A3N5EWL1-F1
#
_entry.id   AF-A0A3N5EWL1-F1
#
_cell.length_a   1.000
_cell.length_b   1.000
_cell.length_c   1.000
_cell.angle_alpha   90.00
_cell.angle_beta   90.00
_cell.angle_gamma   90.00
#
_symmetry.space_group_name_H-M   'P 1'
#
loop_
_entity.id
_entity.type
_entity.pdbx_description
1 polymer ?
#
loop_
_entity_poly.entity_id
_entity_poly.type
_entity_poly.pdbx_seq_one_letter_code
_entity_poly.pdbx_strand_id
1 'polypeptide(L)' 'MKRRHFTAAALGALAAGTLPIHASAQGIATLKMLIPANPGGGWDQTGRALAAAMQSAKSVQSVQFDNKG' A
#
# COMPACT_ATOMS: atom_id res chain seq x y z
N MET A 1 -34.04 -32.94 4.27
CA MET A 1 -33.01 -32.56 3.27
C MET A 1 -32.26 -33.83 2.84
N LYS A 2 -32.00 -34.04 1.54
CA LYS A 2 -31.31 -35.26 1.06
C LYS A 2 -29.80 -35.16 1.39
N ARG A 3 -29.19 -36.22 1.95
CA ARG A 3 -27.77 -36.29 2.39
C ARG A 3 -26.76 -35.71 1.38
N ARG A 4 -27.08 -35.87 0.09
CA ARG A 4 -26.36 -35.35 -1.09
C ARG A 4 -26.16 -33.83 -1.07
N HIS A 5 -27.17 -33.09 -0.62
CA HIS A 5 -27.12 -31.63 -0.56
C HIS A 5 -26.33 -31.16 0.66
N PHE A 6 -26.36 -31.93 1.75
CA PHE A 6 -25.57 -31.65 2.94
C PHE A 6 -24.07 -31.86 2.67
N THR A 7 -23.70 -32.95 1.99
CA THR A 7 -22.31 -33.20 1.57
C THR A 7 -21.81 -32.18 0.55
N ALA A 8 -22.66 -31.80 -0.42
CA ALA A 8 -22.29 -30.76 -1.40
C ALA A 8 -22.11 -29.39 -0.73
N ALA A 9 -22.98 -29.03 0.21
CA ALA A 9 -22.87 -27.78 0.97
C ALA A 9 -21.62 -27.75 1.87
N ALA A 10 -21.29 -28.87 2.52
CA ALA A 10 -20.08 -28.99 3.35
C ALA A 10 -18.78 -28.83 2.54
N LEU A 11 -18.73 -29.38 1.31
CA LEU A 11 -17.59 -29.21 0.40
C LEU A 11 -17.50 -27.77 -0.14
N GLY A 12 -18.63 -27.14 -0.46
CA GLY A 12 -18.66 -25.74 -0.91
C GLY A 12 -18.20 -24.74 0.18
N ALA A 13 -18.54 -24.99 1.44
CA ALA A 13 -18.11 -24.16 2.57
C ALA A 13 -16.60 -24.24 2.85
N LEU A 14 -15.98 -25.42 2.63
CA LEU A 14 -14.53 -25.58 2.76
C LEU A 14 -13.75 -24.88 1.63
N ALA A 15 -14.33 -24.81 0.42
CA ALA A 15 -13.73 -24.11 -0.70
C ALA A 15 -13.83 -22.57 -0.60
N ALA A 16 -14.79 -22.04 0.15
CA ALA A 16 -14.98 -20.60 0.32
C ALA A 16 -13.96 -19.96 1.30
N GLY A 17 -13.31 -20.75 2.16
CA GLY A 17 -12.34 -20.26 3.15
C GLY A 17 -10.90 -20.13 2.64
N THR A 18 -10.60 -20.56 1.42
CA THR A 18 -9.22 -20.57 0.87
C THR A 18 -8.90 -19.37 -0.02
N LEU A 19 -9.87 -18.50 -0.29
CA LEU A 19 -9.61 -17.26 -1.02
C LEU A 19 -8.85 -16.30 -0.08
N PRO A 20 -7.64 -15.84 -0.45
CA PRO A 20 -6.93 -14.83 0.33
C PRO A 20 -7.66 -13.49 0.18
N ILE A 21 -8.65 -13.24 1.04
CA ILE A 21 -9.33 -11.94 1.21
C ILE A 21 -8.48 -10.94 2.01
N HIS A 22 -7.16 -11.03 1.90
CA HIS A 22 -6.27 -10.01 2.44
C HIS A 22 -6.19 -8.85 1.43
N ALA A 23 -7.08 -7.87 1.60
CA ALA A 23 -6.83 -6.53 1.10
C ALA A 23 -5.73 -5.90 1.98
N SER A 24 -4.47 -6.27 1.73
CA SER A 24 -3.33 -5.56 2.31
C SER A 24 -3.29 -4.18 1.67
N ALA A 25 -3.34 -3.12 2.47
CA ALA A 25 -3.03 -1.78 1.99
C ALA A 25 -1.61 -1.82 1.39
N GLN A 26 -1.52 -1.74 0.07
CA GLN A 26 -0.25 -1.82 -0.64
C GLN A 26 0.55 -0.55 -0.33
N GLY A 27 1.40 -0.62 0.69
CA GLY A 27 2.39 0.42 0.93
C GLY A 27 3.25 0.60 -0.30
N ILE A 28 3.51 1.85 -0.69
CA ILE A 28 4.33 2.16 -1.85
C ILE A 28 5.77 1.77 -1.52
N ALA A 29 6.35 0.82 -2.25
CA ALA A 29 7.75 0.42 -2.03
C ALA A 29 8.70 1.60 -2.26
N THR A 30 8.49 2.32 -3.36
CA THR A 30 9.40 3.39 -3.82
C THR A 30 8.58 4.52 -4.41
N LEU A 31 8.62 5.70 -3.79
CA LEU A 31 7.95 6.92 -4.26
C LEU A 31 8.97 7.86 -4.91
N LYS A 32 8.80 8.15 -6.20
CA LYS A 32 9.59 9.17 -6.89
C LYS A 32 8.87 10.52 -6.79
N MET A 33 9.48 11.47 -6.07
CA MET A 33 8.91 12.77 -5.76
C MET A 33 9.68 13.86 -6.50
N LEU A 34 8.96 14.64 -7.32
CA LEU A 34 9.50 15.84 -7.95
C LEU A 34 9.26 17.05 -7.05
N ILE A 35 10.31 17.81 -6.78
CA ILE A 35 10.27 19.03 -5.98
C ILE A 35 10.60 20.21 -6.91
N PRO A 36 9.68 21.17 -7.11
CA PRO A 36 9.87 22.31 -7.99
C PRO A 36 10.74 23.41 -7.33
N ALA A 37 11.88 23.02 -6.74
CA ALA A 37 12.83 23.93 -6.14
C ALA A 37 14.24 23.33 -6.11
N ASN A 38 15.23 24.22 -6.07
CA ASN A 38 16.61 23.86 -5.80
C ASN A 38 16.74 23.15 -4.44
N PRO A 39 17.73 22.23 -4.28
CA PRO A 39 18.02 21.62 -2.99
C PRO A 39 18.21 22.68 -1.89
N GLY A 40 17.51 22.53 -0.76
CA GLY A 40 17.54 23.50 0.33
C GLY A 40 16.58 24.69 0.19
N GLY A 41 15.80 24.81 -0.90
CA GLY A 41 14.71 25.77 -1.00
C GLY A 41 13.50 25.43 -0.12
N GLY A 42 12.59 26.38 0.13
CA GLY A 42 11.43 26.16 1.01
C GLY A 42 10.57 24.96 0.61
N TRP A 43 10.35 24.77 -0.69
CA TRP A 43 9.63 23.61 -1.24
C TRP A 43 10.40 22.29 -1.08
N ASP A 44 11.74 22.30 -1.05
CA ASP A 44 12.54 21.10 -0.78
C ASP A 44 12.36 20.63 0.65
N GLN A 45 12.38 21.55 1.60
CA GLN A 45 12.15 21.22 3.00
C GLN A 45 10.73 20.68 3.24
N THR A 46 9.72 21.28 2.60
CA THR A 46 8.33 20.78 2.66
C THR A 46 8.22 19.37 2.06
N GLY A 47 8.81 19.12 0.89
CA GLY A 47 8.79 17.79 0.26
C GLY A 47 9.45 16.71 1.12
N ARG A 48 10.58 17.03 1.76
CA ARG A 48 11.27 16.11 2.68
C ARG A 48 10.49 15.85 3.96
N ALA A 49 9.86 16.88 4.53
CA ALA A 49 9.00 16.73 5.70
C ALA A 49 7.78 15.84 5.40
N LEU A 50 7.16 16.04 4.23
CA LEU A 50 6.07 15.18 3.76
C LEU A 50 6.52 13.73 3.61
N ALA A 51 7.67 13.49 2.97
CA ALA A 51 8.23 12.15 2.81
C ALA A 51 8.51 11.47 4.17
N ALA A 52 9.04 12.22 5.15
CA ALA A 52 9.27 11.70 6.50
C ALA A 52 7.96 11.31 7.20
N ALA A 53 6.89 12.09 7.04
CA ALA A 53 5.57 11.78 7.57
C ALA A 53 4.98 10.52 6.91
N MET A 54 5.10 10.37 5.59
CA MET A 54 4.63 9.20 4.85
C MET A 54 5.38 7.91 5.24
N GLN A 55 6.69 8.00 5.47
CA GLN A 55 7.50 6.88 5.96
C GLN A 55 7.12 6.52 7.40
N SER A 56 6.89 7.52 8.26
CA SER A 56 6.43 7.32 9.64
C SER A 56 5.05 6.66 9.70
N ALA A 57 4.16 7.01 8.78
CA ALA A 57 2.86 6.36 8.59
C ALA A 57 2.95 4.97 7.95
N LYS A 58 4.16 4.46 7.65
CA LYS A 58 4.42 3.19 6.95
C LYS A 58 3.69 3.06 5.61
N SER A 59 3.31 4.20 5.02
CA SER A 59 2.61 4.26 3.74
C SER A 59 3.60 4.15 2.58
N VAL A 60 4.87 4.49 2.81
CA VAL A 60 5.96 4.42 1.83
C VAL A 60 7.20 3.83 2.48
N GLN A 61 7.92 2.95 1.80
CA GLN A 61 9.17 2.37 2.30
C GLN A 61 10.40 3.22 1.95
N SER A 62 10.43 3.77 0.72
CA SER A 62 11.54 4.59 0.21
C SER A 62 11.03 5.76 -0.62
N VAL A 63 11.72 6.90 -0.56
CA VAL A 63 11.40 8.09 -1.36
C VAL A 63 12.66 8.56 -2.09
N GLN A 64 12.53 8.85 -3.39
CA GLN A 64 13.57 9.40 -4.24
C GLN A 64 13.16 10.80 -4.66
N PHE A 65 13.99 11.78 -4.33
CA PHE A 65 13.73 13.18 -4.65
C PHE A 65 14.39 13.56 -5.97
N ASP A 66 13.65 14.25 -6.83
CA ASP A 66 14.15 14.93 -8.02
C ASP A 66 13.88 16.42 -7.86
N ASN A 67 14.92 17.17 -7.49
CA ASN A 67 14.85 18.63 -7.35
C ASN A 67 15.01 19.27 -8.73
N LYS A 68 13.95 19.96 -9.17
CA LYS A 68 13.93 20.79 -10.39
C LYS A 68 13.67 22.23 -9.97
N GLY A 69 14.74 23.01 -9.80
CA GLY A 69 14.68 24.43 -9.50
C GLY A 69 14.99 25.30 -10.72
#